data_AF-A0A537XEJ3-F1
#
_entry.id   AF-A0A537XEJ3-F1
#
_cell.length_a   1.000
_cell.length_b   1.000
_cell.length_c   1.000
_cell.angle_alpha   90.00
_cell.angle_beta   90.00
_cell.angle_gamma   90.00
#
_symmetry.space_group_name_H-M   'P 1'
#
loop_
_entity.id
_entity.type
_entity.pdbx_description
1 polymer ?
#
loop_
_entity_poly.entity_id
_entity_poly.type
_entity_poly.pdbx_seq_one_letter_code
_entity_poly.pdbx_strand_id
1 'polypeptide(L)' 'MSQENVEVVRQVFEAAARRDADAVLALYDPEVEWDATQTPGGLGGDEVYRGMMGWVVFSASGGKHGVATSTSTTS' A
#
# COMPACT_ATOMS: atom_id res chain seq x y z
N MET A 1 -11.31 -8.91 -16.37
CA MET A 1 -11.47 -7.69 -15.55
C MET A 1 -12.92 -7.25 -15.63
N SER A 2 -13.58 -7.02 -14.51
CA SER A 2 -14.97 -6.51 -14.46
C SER A 2 -14.99 -4.99 -14.66
N GLN A 3 -16.10 -4.45 -15.16
CA GLN A 3 -16.28 -2.98 -15.24
C GLN A 3 -16.29 -2.32 -13.86
N GLU A 4 -16.81 -3.03 -12.85
CA GLU A 4 -16.79 -2.60 -11.45
C GLU A 4 -15.35 -2.34 -10.96
N ASN A 5 -14.41 -3.25 -11.23
CA ASN A 5 -13.02 -3.06 -10.80
C ASN A 5 -12.36 -1.86 -11.48
N VAL A 6 -12.69 -1.60 -12.75
CA VAL A 6 -12.17 -0.44 -13.48
C VAL A 6 -12.69 0.86 -12.88
N GLU A 7 -13.97 0.87 -12.49
CA GLU A 7 -14.62 2.03 -11.89
C GLU A 7 -14.05 2.34 -10.49
N VAL A 8 -13.77 1.32 -9.67
CA VAL A 8 -13.08 1.49 -8.38
C VAL A 8 -11.69 2.10 -8.59
N VAL A 9 -10.90 1.59 -9.54
CA VAL A 9 -9.56 2.13 -9.82
C VAL A 9 -9.63 3.58 -10.32
N ARG A 10 -10.63 3.93 -11.13
CA ARG A 10 -10.86 5.31 -11.59
C ARG A 10 -11.09 6.25 -10.40
N GLN A 11 -11.93 5.86 -9.45
CA GLN A 11 -12.21 6.66 -8.25
C GLN A 11 -10.96 6.86 -7.39
N VAL A 12 -10.13 5.82 -7.24
CA VAL A 12 -8.83 5.92 -6.55
C VAL A 12 -7.94 6.99 -7.20
N PHE A 13 -7.81 6.99 -8.53
CA PHE A 13 -7.00 7.98 -9.23
C PHE A 13 -7.56 9.41 -9.12
N GLU A 14 -8.89 9.58 -9.14
CA GLU A 14 -9.53 10.89 -8.97
C GLU A 14 -9.32 11.47 -7.57
N ALA A 15 -9.46 10.64 -6.53
CA ALA A 15 -9.17 11.02 -5.15
C ALA A 15 -7.68 11.35 -4.96
N ALA A 16 -6.79 10.52 -5.50
CA ALA A 16 -5.35 10.75 -5.46
C ALA A 16 -4.94 12.05 -6.18
N ALA A 17 -5.53 12.36 -7.32
CA ALA A 17 -5.29 13.61 -8.05
C ALA A 17 -5.69 14.85 -7.23
N ARG A 18 -6.70 14.72 -6.36
CA ARG A 18 -7.13 15.76 -5.40
C ARG A 18 -6.33 15.76 -4.10
N ARG A 19 -5.37 14.84 -3.94
CA ARG A 19 -4.61 14.61 -2.70
C ARG A 19 -5.52 14.24 -1.51
N ASP A 20 -6.67 13.64 -1.80
CA ASP A 20 -7.64 13.19 -0.82
C ASP A 20 -7.31 11.76 -0.38
N ALA A 21 -6.41 11.65 0.60
CA ALA A 21 -5.98 10.35 1.10
C ALA A 21 -7.15 9.60 1.74
N ASP A 22 -7.99 10.25 2.54
CA ASP A 22 -9.11 9.60 3.21
C ASP A 22 -10.09 8.97 2.22
N ALA A 23 -10.39 9.66 1.11
CA ALA A 23 -11.24 9.12 0.05
C ALA A 23 -10.58 7.94 -0.69
N VAL A 24 -9.26 7.95 -0.92
CA VAL A 24 -8.55 6.80 -1.48
C VAL A 24 -8.68 5.59 -0.56
N LEU A 25 -8.57 5.79 0.75
CA LEU A 25 -8.54 4.72 1.73
C LEU A 25 -9.91 4.10 1.99
N ALA A 26 -10.97 4.90 1.93
CA ALA A 26 -12.34 4.43 2.06
C ALA A 26 -12.76 3.44 0.95
N LEU A 27 -12.01 3.38 -0.15
CA LEU A 27 -12.25 2.47 -1.27
C LEU A 27 -11.61 1.09 -1.09
N TYR A 28 -10.68 0.93 -0.14
CA TYR A 28 -10.02 -0.34 0.13
C TYR A 28 -10.67 -1.09 1.28
N ASP A 29 -10.56 -2.41 1.24
CA ASP A 29 -10.88 -3.25 2.39
C ASP A 29 -9.95 -2.90 3.57
N PRO A 30 -10.45 -2.78 4.81
CA PRO A 30 -9.60 -2.51 5.98
C PRO A 30 -8.46 -3.51 6.17
N GLU A 31 -8.64 -4.76 5.72
CA GLU A 31 -7.68 -5.86 5.79
C GLU A 31 -6.92 -6.07 4.47
N VAL A 32 -6.95 -5.09 3.56
CA VAL A 32 -6.25 -5.16 2.27
C VAL A 32 -4.76 -5.52 2.44
N GLU A 33 -4.27 -6.42 1.59
CA GLU A 33 -2.85 -6.77 1.53
C GLU A 33 -2.15 -6.01 0.40
N TRP A 34 -1.02 -5.39 0.73
CA TRP A 34 -0.13 -4.73 -0.22
C TRP A 34 1.13 -5.58 -0.39
N ASP A 35 1.14 -6.38 -1.45
CA ASP A 35 2.31 -7.18 -1.81
C ASP A 35 3.30 -6.35 -2.64
N ALA A 36 4.39 -5.92 -1.99
CA ALA A 36 5.45 -5.17 -2.64
C ALA A 36 6.58 -6.06 -3.19
N THR A 37 6.55 -7.38 -2.96
CA THR A 37 7.63 -8.32 -3.32
C THR A 37 7.90 -8.39 -4.82
N GLN A 38 6.89 -8.08 -5.63
CA GLN A 38 6.97 -8.09 -7.10
C GLN A 38 7.13 -6.68 -7.69
N THR A 39 7.44 -5.67 -6.87
CA THR A 39 7.60 -4.30 -7.37
C THR A 39 8.84 -4.21 -8.27
N PRO A 40 8.69 -3.81 -9.54
CA PRO A 40 9.81 -3.75 -10.46
C PRO A 40 10.91 -2.79 -10.00
N GLY A 41 12.17 -3.18 -10.21
CA GLY A 41 13.33 -2.34 -9.91
C GLY A 41 13.80 -2.35 -8.46
N GLY A 42 13.36 -3.32 -7.65
CA GLY A 42 13.73 -3.40 -6.22
C GLY A 42 13.18 -2.25 -5.38
N LEU A 43 12.14 -1.57 -5.90
CA LEU A 43 11.46 -0.46 -5.24
C LEU A 43 10.38 -0.93 -4.26
N GLY A 44 10.18 -2.24 -4.15
CA GLY A 44 9.38 -2.85 -3.10
C GLY A 44 10.30 -3.63 -2.19
N GLY A 45 10.01 -3.63 -0.89
CA GLY A 45 10.65 -4.56 0.04
C GLY A 45 10.18 -6.00 -0.21
N ASP A 46 10.84 -6.95 0.44
CA ASP A 46 10.43 -8.37 0.46
C ASP A 46 9.22 -8.61 1.39
N GLU A 47 8.33 -7.63 1.52
CA GLU A 47 7.31 -7.58 2.56
C GLU A 47 5.91 -7.45 1.95
N VAL A 48 4.98 -8.22 2.53
CA VAL A 48 3.54 -8.04 2.35
C VAL A 48 3.04 -7.23 3.54
N TYR A 49 2.48 -6.07 3.24
CA TYR A 49 1.95 -5.19 4.28
C TYR A 49 0.44 -5.34 4.40
N ARG A 50 -0.06 -5.51 5.63
CA ARG A 50 -1.50 -5.66 5.89
C ARG A 50 -2.12 -4.37 6.39
N GLY A 51 -3.31 -4.09 5.86
CA GLY A 51 -4.15 -2.97 6.24
C GLY A 51 -3.49 -1.61 6.04
N MET A 52 -4.14 -0.59 6.59
CA MET A 52 -3.78 0.81 6.38
C MET A 52 -2.40 1.20 6.92
N MET A 53 -1.98 0.60 8.05
CA MET A 53 -0.63 0.83 8.60
C MET A 53 0.46 0.36 7.63
N GLY A 54 0.18 -0.70 6.88
CA GLY A 54 1.03 -1.19 5.82
C GLY A 54 1.28 -0.19 4.69
N TRP A 55 0.22 0.49 4.26
CA TRP A 55 0.27 1.50 3.20
C TRP A 55 1.05 2.77 3.63
N VAL A 56 0.96 3.17 4.89
CA VAL A 56 1.73 4.31 5.42
C VAL A 56 3.24 4.00 5.42
N VAL A 57 3.63 2.77 5.77
CA VAL A 57 5.03 2.33 5.72
C VAL A 57 5.51 2.25 4.25
N PHE A 58 4.69 1.70 3.35
CA PHE A 58 4.97 1.66 1.92
C PHE A 58 5.14 3.05 1.31
N SER A 59 4.22 3.98 1.57
CA SER A 59 4.26 5.34 1.03
C SER A 59 5.36 6.20 1.65
N ALA A 60 5.64 6.08 2.95
CA ALA A 60 6.70 6.83 3.63
C ALA A 60 8.10 6.31 3.32
N SER A 61 8.26 5.02 2.98
CA SER A 61 9.55 4.46 2.57
C SER A 61 10.00 4.90 1.18
N GLY A 62 9.12 5.53 0.39
CA GLY A 62 9.41 5.92 -1.00
C GLY A 62 9.83 4.75 -1.89
N GLY A 63 9.48 3.51 -1.48
CA GLY A 63 9.97 2.28 -2.10
C GLY A 63 11.46 2.00 -1.89
N LYS A 64 12.11 2.54 -0.85
CA LYS A 64 13.58 2.47 -0.69
C LYS A 64 14.10 1.73 0.53
N HIS A 65 13.26 1.20 1.41
CA HIS A 65 13.77 0.54 2.62
C HIS A 65 13.42 -0.94 2.66
N GLY A 66 14.29 -1.75 2.06
CA GLY A 66 14.61 -3.07 2.57
C GLY A 66 15.66 -2.95 3.66
N VAL A 67 15.25 -2.66 4.90
CA VAL A 67 16.00 -3.06 6.11
C VAL A 67 14.97 -3.36 7.19
N ALA A 68 14.81 -4.66 7.45
CA ALA A 68 14.15 -5.19 8.62
C ALA A 68 14.72 -4.51 9.87
N THR A 69 13.87 -3.80 10.61
CA THR A 69 14.08 -3.63 12.05
C THR A 69 13.03 -4.48 12.77
N SER A 70 13.22 -5.80 12.65
CA SER A 70 12.68 -6.73 13.63
C SER A 70 13.32 -6.40 14.97
N THR A 71 12.64 -5.58 15.77
CA THR A 71 12.90 -5.48 17.20
C THR A 71 12.06 -6.55 17.90
N SER A 72 12.44 -7.82 17.69
CA SER A 72 12.07 -8.87 18.63
C SER A 72 12.86 -8.65 19.92
N THR A 73 12.33 -7.82 20.82
CA THR A 73 12.63 -7.91 22.24
C THR A 73 11.53 -8.74 22.87
N THR A 74 11.78 -10.03 23.05
CA THR A 74 11.07 -10.85 24.03
C THR A 74 12.13 -11.65 24.79
N SER A 75 12.10 -11.49 26.11
CA SER A 75 13.03 -12.01 27.13
C SER A 75 13.25 -13.52 27.12
#